data_AF-A0A9X3X4I2-F1
#
_entry.id   AF-A0A9X3X4I2-F1
#
_cell.length_a   1.000
_cell.length_b   1.000
_cell.length_c   1.000
_cell.angle_alpha   90.00
_cell.angle_beta   90.00
_cell.angle_gamma   90.00
#
_symmetry.space_group_name_H-M   'P 1'
#
loop_
_entity.id
_entity.type
_entity.pdbx_description
1 polymer ?
#
loop_
_entity_poly.entity_id
_entity_poly.type
_entity_poly.pdbx_seq_one_letter_code
_entity_poly.pdbx_strand_id
1 'polypeptide(L)'
;MLFALFVLAPCLSLGCRSETPHASTCPAGFRADAKRAEGLLAKLGEVPAGARARDHALAKGGVSFCFGRIAVSAVTTSGAVLIDEALGTEEAAARVGHLLTHVAEGLRVEPGGGDDDCEVITARALAAEASALSLELGLRRAFGVGASARIRYEFEGNFWAAPAEAREGLVLDYLRAHPDGAPGIDALASGYARRCREARDAASTR
;
A
#
# COMPACT_ATOMS: atom_id res chain seq x y z
N MET A 1 43.01 -16.72 -60.47
CA MET A 1 41.71 -17.42 -60.63
C MET A 1 41.12 -17.58 -59.24
N LEU A 2 40.18 -16.71 -58.84
CA LEU A 2 38.72 -16.72 -59.09
C LEU A 2 37.93 -17.46 -57.99
N PHE A 3 37.20 -16.66 -57.20
CA PHE A 3 35.89 -16.84 -56.56
C PHE A 3 35.56 -18.08 -55.71
N ALA A 4 35.17 -17.84 -54.45
CA ALA A 4 33.78 -18.02 -54.01
C ALA A 4 33.50 -17.24 -52.71
N LEU A 5 32.59 -16.26 -52.80
CA LEU A 5 31.89 -15.65 -51.67
C LEU A 5 30.92 -16.68 -51.07
N PHE A 6 30.83 -16.76 -49.74
CA PHE A 6 29.60 -17.14 -49.06
C PHE A 6 29.18 -16.03 -48.10
N VAL A 7 28.10 -15.37 -48.50
CA VAL A 7 27.20 -14.55 -47.67
C VAL A 7 26.34 -15.51 -46.83
N LEU A 8 26.07 -15.16 -45.56
CA LEU A 8 24.84 -15.46 -44.77
C LEU A 8 25.08 -14.88 -43.36
N ALA A 9 24.67 -13.63 -43.10
CA ALA A 9 23.37 -13.21 -42.54
C ALA A 9 23.33 -13.27 -40.99
N PRO A 10 23.16 -12.11 -40.29
CA PRO A 10 22.99 -12.08 -38.84
C PRO A 10 21.58 -12.55 -38.47
N CYS A 11 21.49 -13.55 -37.60
CA CYS A 11 20.23 -13.87 -36.91
C CYS A 11 19.86 -12.71 -35.99
N LEU A 12 18.92 -11.89 -36.47
CA LEU A 12 18.05 -11.06 -35.65
C LEU A 12 17.38 -11.96 -34.60
N SER A 13 17.83 -11.90 -33.36
CA SER A 13 17.07 -12.38 -32.21
C SER A 13 15.88 -11.43 -32.03
N LEU A 14 14.81 -11.71 -32.77
CA LEU A 14 13.50 -11.13 -32.52
C LEU A 14 13.16 -11.36 -31.05
N GLY A 15 12.89 -10.27 -30.35
CA GLY A 15 12.50 -10.27 -28.96
C GLY A 15 11.26 -11.13 -28.77
N CYS A 16 11.43 -12.22 -28.02
CA CYS A 16 10.38 -12.66 -27.13
C CYS A 16 10.16 -11.53 -26.12
N ARG A 17 9.27 -10.58 -26.46
CA ARG A 17 8.59 -9.78 -25.45
C ARG A 17 7.78 -10.77 -24.65
N SER A 18 8.33 -11.21 -23.53
CA SER A 18 7.54 -11.80 -22.46
C SER A 18 6.40 -10.83 -22.20
N GLU A 19 5.17 -11.25 -22.49
CA GLU A 19 3.98 -10.60 -22.01
C GLU A 19 4.16 -10.38 -20.51
N THR A 20 4.28 -9.12 -20.13
CA THR A 20 4.25 -8.73 -18.74
C THR A 20 2.93 -9.23 -18.15
N PRO A 21 2.92 -9.84 -16.96
CA PRO A 21 1.72 -10.35 -16.33
C PRO A 21 0.65 -9.25 -16.29
N HIS A 22 -0.58 -9.61 -16.66
CA HIS A 22 -1.77 -8.75 -16.74
C HIS A 22 -1.70 -7.55 -15.80
N ALA A 23 -1.63 -6.34 -16.37
CA ALA A 23 -2.03 -5.15 -15.66
C ALA A 23 -3.45 -5.40 -15.14
N SER A 24 -3.61 -5.57 -13.82
CA SER A 24 -4.93 -5.80 -13.24
C SER A 24 -5.81 -4.64 -13.67
N THR A 25 -6.87 -4.94 -14.42
CA THR A 25 -7.81 -3.92 -14.89
C THR A 25 -8.39 -3.25 -13.65
N CYS A 26 -8.42 -1.91 -13.62
CA CYS A 26 -8.98 -1.21 -12.47
C CYS A 26 -10.42 -1.67 -12.21
N PRO A 27 -10.82 -1.86 -10.93
CA PRO A 27 -12.19 -2.21 -10.60
C PRO A 27 -13.20 -1.21 -11.17
N ALA A 28 -14.46 -1.62 -11.34
CA ALA A 28 -15.52 -0.74 -11.82
C ALA A 28 -15.59 0.55 -10.98
N GLY A 29 -15.71 1.70 -11.65
CA GLY A 29 -15.68 3.02 -11.00
C GLY A 29 -14.28 3.61 -10.82
N PHE A 30 -13.22 2.86 -11.15
CA PHE A 30 -11.83 3.33 -11.13
C PHE A 30 -11.21 3.29 -12.52
N ARG A 31 -10.19 4.13 -12.73
CA ARG A 31 -9.42 4.17 -13.98
C ARG A 31 -7.93 4.16 -13.72
N ALA A 32 -7.18 3.58 -14.65
CA ALA A 32 -5.74 3.74 -14.67
C ALA A 32 -5.38 5.16 -15.14
N ASP A 33 -4.37 5.77 -14.53
CA ASP A 33 -3.79 7.04 -14.95
C ASP A 33 -2.28 6.97 -14.72
N ALA A 34 -1.54 6.53 -15.74
CA ALA A 34 -0.10 6.29 -15.65
C ALA A 34 0.66 7.57 -15.28
N LYS A 35 0.29 8.72 -15.86
CA LYS A 35 0.95 10.00 -15.61
C LYS A 35 0.76 10.44 -14.15
N ARG A 36 -0.45 10.31 -13.62
CA ARG A 36 -0.70 10.61 -12.20
C ARG A 36 0.05 9.64 -11.29
N ALA A 37 0.03 8.34 -11.59
CA ALA A 37 0.77 7.34 -10.82
C ALA A 37 2.28 7.64 -10.79
N GLU A 38 2.89 7.91 -11.95
CA GLU A 38 4.29 8.33 -12.06
C GLU A 38 4.59 9.58 -11.22
N GLY A 39 3.72 10.59 -11.28
CA GLY A 39 3.86 11.80 -10.46
C GLY A 39 3.82 11.52 -8.96
N LEU A 40 2.91 10.65 -8.51
CA LEU A 40 2.84 10.25 -7.10
C LEU A 40 4.06 9.45 -6.65
N LEU A 41 4.55 8.54 -7.49
CA LEU A 41 5.74 7.73 -7.21
C LEU A 41 7.03 8.56 -7.22
N ALA A 42 7.11 9.57 -8.08
CA ALA A 42 8.20 10.54 -8.11
C ALA A 42 8.18 11.38 -6.82
N LYS A 43 7.01 11.93 -6.46
CA LYS A 43 6.82 12.73 -5.24
C LYS A 43 7.17 11.94 -3.98
N LEU A 44 6.68 10.71 -3.88
CA LEU A 44 6.99 9.79 -2.78
C LEU A 44 8.51 9.52 -2.67
N GLY A 45 9.21 9.50 -3.80
CA GLY A 45 10.66 9.32 -3.87
C GLY A 45 11.49 10.50 -3.40
N GLU A 46 10.91 11.69 -3.21
CA GLU A 46 11.62 12.87 -2.71
C GLU A 46 12.06 12.70 -1.23
N VAL A 47 11.39 11.82 -0.49
CA VAL A 47 11.70 11.53 0.92
C VAL A 47 12.34 10.14 1.02
N PRO A 48 13.51 9.96 1.66
CA PRO A 48 14.21 8.68 1.69
C PRO A 48 13.37 7.51 2.24
N ALA A 49 12.53 7.74 3.25
CA ALA A 49 11.63 6.72 3.77
C ALA A 49 10.53 6.33 2.76
N GLY A 50 9.99 7.31 2.03
CA GLY A 50 9.02 7.08 0.95
C GLY A 50 9.62 6.33 -0.22
N ALA A 51 10.83 6.69 -0.65
CA ALA A 51 11.58 5.98 -1.68
C ALA A 51 11.78 4.50 -1.32
N ARG A 52 12.18 4.20 -0.08
CA ARG A 52 12.33 2.81 0.39
C ARG A 52 11.02 2.03 0.35
N ALA A 53 9.92 2.61 0.83
CA ALA A 53 8.61 1.97 0.81
C ALA A 53 8.15 1.67 -0.62
N ARG A 54 8.31 2.65 -1.52
CA ARG A 54 8.07 2.49 -2.96
C ARG A 54 8.88 1.35 -3.56
N ASP A 55 10.19 1.40 -3.42
CA ASP A 55 11.10 0.49 -4.09
C ASP A 55 10.89 -0.95 -3.60
N HIS A 56 10.66 -1.13 -2.29
CA HIS A 56 10.34 -2.44 -1.72
C HIS A 56 9.00 -2.99 -2.23
N ALA A 57 7.95 -2.17 -2.28
CA ALA A 57 6.66 -2.60 -2.80
C ALA A 57 6.72 -2.97 -4.29
N LEU A 58 7.36 -2.14 -5.11
CA LEU A 58 7.46 -2.37 -6.56
C LEU A 58 8.34 -3.58 -6.89
N ALA A 59 9.35 -3.90 -6.06
CA ALA A 59 10.17 -5.09 -6.23
C ALA A 59 9.37 -6.40 -6.12
N LYS A 60 8.21 -6.40 -5.43
CA LYS A 60 7.32 -7.57 -5.37
C LYS A 60 6.52 -7.79 -6.67
N GLY A 61 6.43 -6.77 -7.52
CA GLY A 61 5.60 -6.81 -8.74
C GLY A 61 4.10 -6.80 -8.44
N GLY A 62 3.28 -6.77 -9.51
CA GLY A 62 1.81 -6.90 -9.40
C GLY A 62 1.08 -5.69 -8.83
N VAL A 63 1.75 -4.54 -8.67
CA VAL A 63 1.11 -3.30 -8.20
C VAL A 63 0.52 -2.53 -9.38
N SER A 64 -0.76 -2.21 -9.31
CA SER A 64 -1.42 -1.27 -10.23
C SER A 64 -1.99 -0.08 -9.48
N PHE A 65 -2.13 1.06 -10.14
CA PHE A 65 -2.66 2.29 -9.54
C PHE A 65 -3.96 2.68 -10.24
N CYS A 66 -5.02 2.82 -9.44
CA CYS A 66 -6.37 3.03 -9.90
C CYS A 66 -7.01 4.21 -9.17
N PHE A 67 -7.58 5.13 -9.93
CA PHE A 67 -8.09 6.40 -9.43
C PHE A 67 -9.61 6.48 -9.58
N GLY A 68 -10.30 6.88 -8.52
CA GLY A 68 -11.74 7.03 -8.49
C GLY A 68 -12.20 7.71 -7.20
N ARG A 69 -13.48 8.07 -7.10
CA ARG A 69 -14.03 8.63 -5.86
C ARG A 69 -14.25 7.51 -4.86
N ILE A 70 -13.53 7.58 -3.74
CA ILE A 70 -13.69 6.65 -2.61
C ILE A 70 -13.49 7.42 -1.31
N ALA A 71 -14.13 6.96 -0.23
CA ALA A 71 -13.98 7.61 1.08
C ALA A 71 -12.55 7.44 1.65
N VAL A 72 -11.97 6.25 1.46
CA VAL A 72 -10.64 5.88 1.97
C VAL A 72 -9.90 5.12 0.87
N SER A 73 -8.69 5.58 0.53
CA SER A 73 -7.80 4.88 -0.40
C SER A 73 -7.35 3.54 0.22
N ALA A 74 -7.29 2.48 -0.58
CA ALA A 74 -7.07 1.11 -0.09
C ALA A 74 -6.24 0.27 -1.09
N VAL A 75 -5.78 -0.90 -0.66
CA VAL A 75 -5.17 -1.92 -1.54
C VAL A 75 -6.12 -3.11 -1.64
N THR A 76 -6.37 -3.59 -2.86
CA THR A 76 -7.16 -4.80 -3.09
C THR A 76 -6.32 -6.07 -2.93
N THR A 77 -6.97 -7.22 -2.74
CA THR A 77 -6.30 -8.53 -2.75
C THR A 77 -5.62 -8.87 -4.08
N SER A 78 -6.01 -8.21 -5.18
CA SER A 78 -5.39 -8.34 -6.50
C SER A 78 -4.17 -7.42 -6.69
N GLY A 79 -3.76 -6.65 -5.67
CA GLY A 79 -2.62 -5.73 -5.76
C GLY A 79 -2.93 -4.37 -6.38
N ALA A 80 -4.21 -4.01 -6.56
CA ALA A 80 -4.59 -2.69 -7.04
C ALA A 80 -4.63 -1.68 -5.90
N VAL A 81 -3.86 -0.60 -6.03
CA VAL A 81 -3.86 0.56 -5.14
C VAL A 81 -4.95 1.51 -5.61
N LEU A 82 -6.06 1.55 -4.86
CA LEU A 82 -7.21 2.42 -5.11
C LEU A 82 -6.98 3.76 -4.42
N ILE A 83 -6.97 4.86 -5.17
CA ILE A 83 -6.65 6.20 -4.67
C ILE A 83 -7.86 7.11 -4.86
N ASP A 84 -8.29 7.79 -3.80
CA ASP A 84 -9.28 8.87 -3.90
C ASP A 84 -8.76 9.97 -4.83
N GLU A 85 -9.43 10.12 -5.97
CA GLU A 85 -9.02 11.09 -6.98
C GLU A 85 -9.14 12.54 -6.49
N ALA A 86 -9.89 12.79 -5.41
CA ALA A 86 -10.02 14.11 -4.78
C ALA A 86 -8.74 14.58 -4.09
N LEU A 87 -7.81 13.68 -3.78
CA LEU A 87 -6.59 14.03 -3.05
C LEU A 87 -5.62 14.81 -3.95
N GLY A 88 -5.07 15.89 -3.42
CA GLY A 88 -3.94 16.61 -4.01
C GLY A 88 -2.69 15.71 -4.08
N THR A 89 -1.74 16.06 -4.94
CA THR A 89 -0.55 15.25 -5.21
C THR A 89 0.23 14.89 -3.95
N GLU A 90 0.43 15.84 -3.05
CA GLU A 90 1.19 15.66 -1.81
C GLU A 90 0.50 14.69 -0.84
N GLU A 91 -0.79 14.89 -0.59
CA GLU A 91 -1.58 14.04 0.31
C GLU A 91 -1.76 12.64 -0.29
N ALA A 92 -2.00 12.56 -1.60
CA ALA A 92 -2.07 11.29 -2.33
C ALA A 92 -0.74 10.54 -2.29
N ALA A 93 0.41 11.22 -2.43
CA ALA A 93 1.72 10.58 -2.38
C ALA A 93 2.02 10.02 -0.97
N ALA A 94 1.68 10.78 0.08
CA ALA A 94 1.80 10.28 1.45
C ALA A 94 0.90 9.05 1.69
N ARG A 95 -0.36 9.11 1.24
CA ARG A 95 -1.29 7.97 1.30
C ARG A 95 -0.80 6.76 0.50
N VAL A 96 -0.21 6.98 -0.67
CA VAL A 96 0.40 5.90 -1.46
C VAL A 96 1.58 5.30 -0.70
N GLY A 97 2.39 6.09 -0.01
CA GLY A 97 3.44 5.58 0.88
C GLY A 97 2.91 4.60 1.93
N HIS A 98 1.82 4.96 2.62
CA HIS A 98 1.11 4.06 3.54
C HIS A 98 0.68 2.75 2.85
N LEU A 99 -0.01 2.84 1.71
CA LEU A 99 -0.55 1.67 1.02
C LEU A 99 0.55 0.75 0.47
N LEU A 100 1.66 1.31 0.00
CA LEU A 100 2.81 0.54 -0.47
C LEU A 100 3.55 -0.16 0.68
N THR A 101 3.52 0.34 1.91
CA THR A 101 4.01 -0.41 3.08
C THR A 101 3.25 -1.73 3.23
N HIS A 102 1.92 -1.72 3.12
CA HIS A 102 1.11 -2.95 3.19
C HIS A 102 1.43 -3.95 2.08
N VAL A 103 1.67 -3.45 0.86
CA VAL A 103 2.14 -4.29 -0.26
C VAL A 103 3.52 -4.90 0.06
N ALA A 104 4.47 -4.06 0.48
CA ALA A 104 5.84 -4.45 0.79
C ALA A 104 5.95 -5.44 1.96
N GLU A 105 5.02 -5.39 2.91
CA GLU A 105 4.96 -6.35 4.02
C GLU A 105 4.13 -7.59 3.66
N GLY A 106 3.22 -7.47 2.69
CA GLY A 106 2.31 -8.56 2.33
C GLY A 106 1.37 -8.87 3.48
N LEU A 107 0.79 -7.83 4.08
CA LEU A 107 -0.08 -7.95 5.24
C LEU A 107 -1.21 -8.96 4.95
N ARG A 108 -1.22 -10.04 5.74
CA ARG A 108 -2.27 -11.06 5.70
C ARG A 108 -3.03 -11.07 7.02
N VAL A 109 -4.34 -10.95 6.87
CA VAL A 109 -5.32 -10.93 7.97
C VAL A 109 -6.13 -12.23 7.99
N GLU A 110 -5.99 -13.07 6.97
CA GLU A 110 -6.45 -14.45 6.98
C GLU A 110 -5.42 -15.37 7.66
N PRO A 111 -5.88 -16.40 8.37
CA PRO A 111 -5.01 -17.46 8.88
C PRO A 111 -4.40 -18.28 7.73
N GLY A 112 -3.12 -18.64 7.86
CA GLY A 112 -2.40 -19.53 6.96
C GLY A 112 -2.62 -21.02 7.24
N GLY A 113 -3.21 -21.36 8.39
CA GLY A 113 -3.56 -22.72 8.80
C GLY A 113 -4.62 -22.76 9.92
N GLY A 114 -5.13 -23.95 10.24
CA GLY A 114 -6.27 -24.14 11.17
C GLY A 114 -6.01 -23.73 12.63
N ASP A 115 -4.74 -23.66 13.05
CA ASP A 115 -4.35 -23.36 14.43
C ASP A 115 -3.90 -21.89 14.63
N ASP A 116 -3.96 -21.06 13.59
CA ASP A 116 -3.56 -19.66 13.72
C ASP A 116 -4.54 -18.88 14.60
N ASP A 117 -4.00 -18.20 15.61
CA ASP A 117 -4.77 -17.37 16.53
C ASP A 117 -5.11 -16.01 15.91
N CYS A 118 -6.41 -15.71 15.81
CA CYS A 118 -6.90 -14.45 15.30
C CYS A 118 -6.50 -13.25 16.15
N GLU A 119 -6.25 -13.42 17.45
CA GLU A 119 -5.72 -12.33 18.29
C GLU A 119 -4.29 -11.96 17.86
N VAL A 120 -3.44 -12.97 17.63
CA VAL A 120 -2.06 -12.78 17.15
C VAL A 120 -2.03 -12.16 15.76
N ILE A 121 -2.88 -12.64 14.84
CA ILE A 121 -2.99 -12.06 13.49
C ILE A 121 -3.44 -10.61 13.55
N THR A 122 -4.46 -10.31 14.36
CA THR A 122 -4.98 -8.95 14.54
C THR A 122 -3.91 -8.04 15.13
N ALA A 123 -3.19 -8.49 16.17
CA ALA A 123 -2.12 -7.71 16.78
C ALA A 123 -0.99 -7.38 15.80
N ARG A 124 -0.59 -8.35 14.95
CA ARG A 124 0.39 -8.13 13.88
C ARG A 124 -0.12 -7.13 12.84
N ALA A 125 -1.39 -7.23 12.44
CA ALA A 125 -2.00 -6.30 11.50
C ALA A 125 -2.04 -4.87 12.05
N LEU A 126 -2.39 -4.69 13.32
CA LEU A 126 -2.38 -3.37 13.95
C LEU A 126 -0.97 -2.78 14.06
N ALA A 127 0.07 -3.61 14.28
CA ALA A 127 1.45 -3.14 14.27
C ALA A 127 1.86 -2.65 12.87
N ALA A 128 1.50 -3.38 11.81
CA ALA A 128 1.72 -2.96 10.43
C ALA A 128 1.01 -1.63 10.12
N GLU A 129 -0.24 -1.47 10.56
CA GLU A 129 -0.98 -0.20 10.42
C GLU A 129 -0.32 0.95 11.17
N ALA A 130 0.17 0.72 12.39
CA ALA A 130 0.86 1.75 13.16
C ALA A 130 2.13 2.25 12.45
N SER A 131 2.92 1.33 11.90
CA SER A 131 4.09 1.64 11.06
C SER A 131 3.69 2.43 9.81
N ALA A 132 2.68 1.97 9.07
CA ALA A 132 2.20 2.62 7.85
C ALA A 132 1.64 4.03 8.09
N LEU A 133 0.86 4.23 9.16
CA LEU A 133 0.35 5.54 9.58
C LEU A 133 1.48 6.47 10.03
N SER A 134 2.48 5.95 10.74
CA SER A 134 3.64 6.73 11.17
C SER A 134 4.44 7.24 9.97
N LEU A 135 4.64 6.39 8.95
CA LEU A 135 5.24 6.77 7.69
C LEU A 135 4.40 7.84 6.98
N GLU A 136 3.09 7.64 6.88
CA GLU A 136 2.17 8.58 6.23
C GLU A 136 2.27 9.98 6.84
N LEU A 137 2.22 10.08 8.17
CA LEU A 137 2.33 11.35 8.88
C LEU A 137 3.68 12.02 8.67
N GLY A 138 4.76 11.23 8.67
CA GLY A 138 6.09 11.71 8.31
C GLY A 138 6.14 12.32 6.90
N LEU A 139 5.57 11.61 5.92
CA LEU A 139 5.49 12.06 4.53
C LEU A 139 4.62 13.31 4.38
N ARG A 140 3.44 13.33 4.99
CA ARG A 140 2.55 14.50 5.00
C ARG A 140 3.28 15.73 5.50
N ARG A 141 3.98 15.62 6.63
CA ARG A 141 4.78 16.72 7.18
C ARG A 141 5.90 17.16 6.23
N ALA A 142 6.62 16.22 5.62
CA ALA A 142 7.67 16.52 4.66
C ALA A 142 7.14 17.23 3.40
N PHE A 143 5.91 16.93 2.99
CA PHE A 143 5.26 17.54 1.84
C PHE A 143 4.42 18.79 2.19
N GLY A 144 4.42 19.24 3.45
CA GLY A 144 3.63 20.40 3.88
C GLY A 144 2.13 20.16 3.98
N VAL A 145 1.69 18.90 4.01
CA VAL A 145 0.29 18.50 4.25
C VAL A 145 0.04 18.53 5.76
N GLY A 146 -0.53 19.63 6.23
CA GLY A 146 -0.89 19.83 7.63
C GLY A 146 -2.40 20.01 7.81
N ALA A 147 -2.81 21.20 8.24
CA ALA A 147 -4.20 21.52 8.56
C ALA A 147 -5.20 21.36 7.39
N SER A 148 -4.71 21.36 6.14
CA SER A 148 -5.51 21.18 4.93
C SER A 148 -5.74 19.72 4.53
N ALA A 149 -5.20 18.74 5.29
CA ALA A 149 -5.42 17.33 5.02
C ALA A 149 -6.92 17.01 5.03
N ARG A 150 -7.37 16.26 4.01
CA ARG A 150 -8.76 15.83 3.88
C ARG A 150 -9.13 14.84 4.98
N ILE A 151 -8.18 14.00 5.39
CA ILE A 151 -8.34 13.06 6.50
C ILE A 151 -7.38 13.48 7.62
N ARG A 152 -7.90 13.75 8.81
CA ARG A 152 -7.11 14.07 10.00
C ARG A 152 -7.31 12.97 11.04
N TYR A 153 -6.22 12.49 11.62
CA TYR A 153 -6.28 11.56 12.74
C TYR A 153 -6.30 12.34 14.05
N GLU A 154 -7.18 11.94 14.97
CA GLU A 154 -7.30 12.60 16.28
C GLU A 154 -5.97 12.59 17.05
N PHE A 155 -5.19 11.53 16.94
CA PHE A 155 -3.93 11.35 17.66
C PHE A 155 -2.75 12.19 17.12
N GLU A 156 -2.90 12.90 16.00
CA GLU A 156 -1.79 13.61 15.35
C GLU A 156 -1.07 14.59 16.30
N GLY A 157 -1.82 15.31 17.15
CA GLY A 157 -1.23 16.23 18.13
C GLY A 157 -0.29 15.52 19.11
N ASN A 158 -0.74 14.40 19.67
CA ASN A 158 0.05 13.60 20.61
C ASN A 158 1.24 12.93 19.90
N PHE A 159 1.05 12.46 18.67
CA PHE A 159 2.10 11.91 17.83
C PHE A 159 3.25 12.91 17.62
N TRP A 160 2.94 14.17 17.31
CA TRP A 160 3.97 15.18 17.09
C TRP A 160 4.63 15.69 18.37
N ALA A 161 3.93 15.64 19.50
CA ALA A 161 4.48 15.98 20.81
C ALA A 161 5.40 14.88 21.37
N ALA A 162 5.19 13.62 20.98
CA ALA A 162 6.00 12.50 21.43
C ALA A 162 7.42 12.49 20.82
N PRO A 163 8.42 11.95 21.54
CA PRO A 163 9.73 11.61 20.98
C PRO A 163 9.60 10.70 19.76
N ALA A 164 10.49 10.85 18.78
CA ALA A 164 10.38 10.16 17.50
C ALA A 164 10.31 8.62 17.65
N GLU A 165 11.07 8.08 18.58
CA GLU A 165 11.15 6.67 18.94
C GLU A 165 9.87 6.12 19.61
N ALA A 166 9.03 6.99 20.18
CA ALA A 166 7.79 6.60 20.86
C ALA A 166 6.55 6.71 19.97
N ARG A 167 6.69 7.33 18.79
CA ARG A 167 5.56 7.68 17.92
C ARG A 167 4.76 6.50 17.42
N GLU A 168 5.44 5.47 16.90
CA GLU A 168 4.75 4.29 16.38
C GLU A 168 4.01 3.52 17.48
N GLY A 169 4.64 3.39 18.66
CA GLY A 169 4.01 2.79 19.83
C GLY A 169 2.74 3.54 20.25
N LEU A 170 2.77 4.87 20.21
CA LEU A 170 1.60 5.70 20.47
C LEU A 170 0.46 5.43 19.49
N VAL A 171 0.76 5.30 18.19
CA VAL A 171 -0.26 4.95 17.18
C VAL A 171 -0.82 3.56 17.46
N LEU A 172 0.02 2.58 17.74
CA LEU A 172 -0.41 1.22 18.04
C LEU A 172 -1.34 1.15 19.26
N ASP A 173 -0.98 1.84 20.34
CA ASP A 173 -1.80 1.92 21.55
C ASP A 173 -3.14 2.63 21.27
N TYR A 174 -3.13 3.69 20.46
CA TYR A 174 -4.35 4.35 20.01
C TYR A 174 -5.26 3.40 19.22
N LEU A 175 -4.72 2.64 18.24
CA LEU A 175 -5.49 1.70 17.44
C LEU A 175 -6.11 0.57 18.28
N ARG A 176 -5.39 0.11 19.32
CA ARG A 176 -5.91 -0.90 20.26
C ARG A 176 -7.02 -0.35 21.15
N ALA A 177 -6.91 0.91 21.57
CA ALA A 177 -7.93 1.57 22.38
C ALA A 177 -9.21 1.90 21.60
N HIS A 178 -9.15 1.94 20.27
CA HIS A 178 -10.27 2.28 19.39
C HIS A 178 -10.57 1.14 18.41
N PRO A 179 -11.02 -0.03 18.89
CA PRO A 179 -11.14 -1.21 18.05
C PRO A 179 -12.17 -1.06 16.93
N ASP A 180 -13.20 -0.25 17.17
CA ASP A 180 -14.30 0.05 16.24
C ASP A 180 -14.09 1.35 15.47
N GLY A 181 -12.87 1.89 15.50
CA GLY A 181 -12.47 3.08 14.76
C GLY A 181 -12.59 4.36 15.58
N ALA A 182 -12.19 5.46 14.95
CA ALA A 182 -12.17 6.80 15.52
C ALA A 182 -12.23 7.85 14.40
N PRO A 183 -12.37 9.15 14.69
CA PRO A 183 -12.35 10.17 13.64
C PRO A 183 -11.10 10.05 12.73
N GLY A 184 -11.34 9.80 11.44
CA GLY A 184 -10.31 9.62 10.42
C GLY A 184 -9.72 8.21 10.33
N ILE A 185 -10.18 7.26 11.14
CA ILE A 185 -9.69 5.87 11.18
C ILE A 185 -10.86 4.90 11.17
N ASP A 186 -10.84 3.97 10.23
CA ASP A 186 -11.85 2.91 10.14
C ASP A 186 -11.78 1.94 11.33
N ALA A 187 -12.77 1.06 11.46
CA ALA A 187 -12.81 -0.02 12.46
C ALA A 187 -11.77 -1.13 12.16
N LEU A 188 -10.48 -0.80 12.28
CA LEU A 188 -9.37 -1.65 11.87
C LEU A 188 -9.29 -2.91 12.74
N ALA A 189 -9.24 -2.78 14.07
CA ALA A 189 -9.03 -3.94 14.95
C ALA A 189 -10.22 -4.91 14.89
N SER A 190 -11.45 -4.40 15.06
CA SER A 190 -12.64 -5.26 14.99
C SER A 190 -12.86 -5.80 13.58
N GLY A 191 -12.51 -5.03 12.55
CA GLY A 191 -12.50 -5.47 11.16
C GLY A 191 -11.51 -6.61 10.87
N TYR A 192 -10.27 -6.51 11.38
CA TYR A 192 -9.26 -7.56 11.27
C TYR A 192 -9.67 -8.83 12.00
N ALA A 193 -10.11 -8.70 13.25
CA ALA A 193 -10.52 -9.84 14.05
C ALA A 193 -11.72 -10.56 13.42
N ARG A 194 -12.69 -9.82 12.86
CA ARG A 194 -13.82 -10.39 12.12
C ARG A 194 -13.36 -11.16 10.88
N ARG A 195 -12.56 -10.53 10.00
CA ARG A 195 -12.08 -11.18 8.77
C ARG A 195 -11.29 -12.46 9.05
N CYS A 196 -10.46 -12.45 10.09
CA CYS A 196 -9.74 -13.65 10.50
C CYS A 196 -10.69 -14.79 10.92
N ARG A 197 -11.68 -14.51 11.77
CA ARG A 197 -12.66 -15.51 12.22
C ARG A 197 -13.47 -16.06 11.05
N GLU A 198 -13.97 -15.18 10.19
CA GLU A 198 -14.72 -15.57 8.98
C GLU A 198 -13.89 -16.50 8.07
N ALA A 199 -12.62 -16.17 7.86
CA ALA A 199 -11.72 -17.00 7.07
C ALA A 199 -11.43 -18.35 7.74
N ARG A 200 -11.24 -18.38 9.06
CA ARG A 200 -11.05 -19.62 9.83
C ARG A 200 -12.28 -20.53 9.74
N ASP A 201 -13.46 -19.99 9.97
CA ASP A 201 -14.72 -20.74 9.93
C ASP A 201 -15.00 -21.28 8.51
N ALA A 202 -14.67 -20.51 7.48
CA ALA A 202 -14.75 -20.95 6.08
C ALA A 202 -13.73 -22.06 5.71
N ALA A 203 -12.62 -22.17 6.44
CA ALA A 203 -11.64 -23.25 6.26
C ALA A 203 -12.05 -24.53 7.01
N SER A 204 -12.65 -24.41 8.19
CA SER A 204 -13.13 -25.57 8.98
C SER A 204 -14.34 -26.29 8.39
N THR A 205 -15.01 -25.68 7.41
CA THR A 205 -16.20 -26.24 6.74
C THR A 205 -15.88 -26.94 5.41
N ARG A 206 -14.62 -26.96 4.99
CA ARG A 206 -14.12 -27.66 3.79
C ARG A 206 -13.50 -29.00 4.16
#